data_AF-A0A101GEH8-F1
#
_entry.id   AF-A0A101GEH8-F1
#
_cell.length_a   1.000
_cell.length_b   1.000
_cell.length_c   1.000
_cell.angle_alpha   90.00
_cell.angle_beta   90.00
_cell.angle_gamma   90.00
#
_symmetry.space_group_name_H-M   'P 1'
#
loop_
_entity.id
_entity.type
_entity.pdbx_description
1 polymer ?
#
loop_
_entity_poly.entity_id
_entity_poly.type
_entity_poly.pdbx_seq_one_letter_code
_entity_poly.pdbx_strand_id
1 'polypeptide(L)'
;APSGMGKTAVLQGVHEHASIPFINVNLELSKLMLELTGRQRAVQLPGLFASLLDEFANDVLLLDNIEILFEPSLKQDPLRLLKGLSRNRTIVSSWNGSIEDNYLVYAEPNHVEYKRYPLEGFLVVTL
;
A
#
# COMPACT_ATOMS: atom_id res chain seq x y z
N ALA A 1 -14.67 -4.73 5.00
CA ALA A 1 -14.46 -5.84 4.04
C ALA A 1 -13.76 -7.01 4.74
N PRO A 2 -14.08 -8.28 4.47
CA PRO A 2 -13.51 -9.38 5.23
C PRO A 2 -12.05 -9.58 4.85
N SER A 3 -11.18 -9.56 5.86
CA SER A 3 -9.80 -10.03 5.80
C SER A 3 -9.82 -11.53 5.41
N GLY A 4 -9.10 -11.92 4.36
CA GLY A 4 -8.95 -13.34 3.99
C GLY A 4 -9.26 -13.74 2.54
N MET A 5 -9.43 -12.82 1.60
CA MET A 5 -9.73 -13.11 0.18
C MET A 5 -8.53 -13.68 -0.61
N GLY A 6 -7.56 -14.32 0.05
CA GLY A 6 -6.43 -14.97 -0.62
C GLY A 6 -5.37 -14.06 -1.27
N LYS A 7 -5.54 -12.73 -1.27
CA LYS A 7 -4.60 -11.77 -1.86
C LYS A 7 -3.17 -11.93 -1.33
N THR A 8 -3.02 -12.01 -0.01
CA THR A 8 -1.74 -12.30 0.66
C THR A 8 -1.15 -13.63 0.20
N ALA A 9 -1.95 -14.70 0.15
CA ALA A 9 -1.47 -16.01 -0.30
C ALA A 9 -1.01 -15.99 -1.76
N VAL A 10 -1.70 -15.24 -2.63
CA VAL A 10 -1.27 -15.06 -4.03
C VAL A 10 0.02 -14.27 -4.12
N LEU A 11 0.14 -13.15 -3.42
CA LEU A 11 1.40 -12.37 -3.41
C LEU A 11 2.57 -13.18 -2.84
N GLN A 12 2.33 -13.98 -1.79
CA GLN A 12 3.32 -14.90 -1.23
C GLN A 12 3.73 -15.96 -2.27
N GLY A 13 2.77 -16.53 -3.01
CA GLY A 13 3.07 -17.46 -4.10
C GLY A 13 3.92 -16.83 -5.21
N VAL A 14 3.66 -15.57 -5.58
CA VAL A 14 4.48 -14.82 -6.55
C VAL A 14 5.88 -14.56 -6.00
N HIS A 15 5.99 -14.17 -4.73
CA HIS A 15 7.28 -14.00 -4.05
C HIS A 15 8.12 -15.27 -4.15
N GLU A 16 7.54 -16.42 -3.81
CA GLU A 16 8.22 -17.72 -3.81
C GLU A 16 8.63 -18.18 -5.22
N HIS A 17 7.79 -17.94 -6.24
CA HIS A 17 8.07 -18.40 -7.60
C HIS A 17 9.03 -17.48 -8.37
N ALA A 18 8.95 -16.17 -8.16
CA ALA A 18 9.69 -15.19 -8.95
C ALA A 18 10.82 -14.51 -8.17
N SER A 19 11.02 -14.86 -6.89
CA SER A 19 12.02 -14.26 -6.00
C SER A 19 11.91 -12.73 -5.92
N ILE A 20 10.69 -12.20 -6.01
CA ILE A 20 10.39 -10.77 -5.94
C ILE A 20 10.18 -10.40 -4.47
N PRO A 21 10.81 -9.34 -3.94
CA PRO A 21 10.63 -8.95 -2.54
C PRO A 21 9.16 -8.74 -2.16
N PHE A 22 8.78 -9.29 -1.02
CA PHE A 22 7.46 -9.15 -0.41
C PHE A 22 7.57 -8.36 0.89
N ILE A 23 6.82 -7.26 0.98
CA ILE A 23 6.95 -6.29 2.05
C ILE A 23 5.60 -6.13 2.75
N ASN A 24 5.57 -6.42 4.06
CA ASN A 24 4.47 -6.07 4.93
C ASN A 24 4.59 -4.60 5.34
N VAL A 25 3.86 -3.72 4.65
CA VAL A 25 4.02 -2.26 4.77
C VAL A 25 3.64 -1.76 6.16
N ASN A 26 2.56 -2.29 6.74
CA ASN A 26 2.16 -1.97 8.11
C ASN A 26 3.28 -2.26 9.10
N LEU A 27 3.91 -3.43 9.01
CA LEU A 27 4.96 -3.85 9.93
C LEU A 27 6.19 -2.94 9.80
N GLU A 28 6.71 -2.76 8.59
CA GLU A 28 7.95 -2.03 8.37
C GLU A 28 7.80 -0.53 8.66
N LEU A 29 6.72 0.10 8.20
CA LEU A 29 6.47 1.52 8.53
C LEU A 29 6.19 1.73 10.02
N SER A 30 5.50 0.80 10.69
CA SER A 30 5.28 0.89 12.13
C SER A 30 6.61 0.90 12.88
N LYS A 31 7.57 0.03 12.53
CA LYS A 31 8.92 0.00 13.11
C LYS A 31 9.65 1.32 12.90
N LEU A 32 9.66 1.84 11.68
CA LEU A 32 10.35 3.09 11.32
C LEU A 32 9.76 4.31 12.04
N MET A 33 8.48 4.26 12.41
CA MET A 33 7.76 5.38 13.02
C MET A 33 7.60 5.26 14.55
N LEU A 34 8.17 4.23 15.19
CA LEU A 34 8.01 3.98 16.64
C LEU A 34 8.33 5.22 17.49
N GLU A 35 9.48 5.85 17.25
CA GLU A 35 9.98 6.99 18.02
C GLU A 35 9.45 8.35 17.54
N LEU A 36 8.60 8.36 16.51
CA LEU A 36 8.09 9.60 15.92
C LEU A 36 6.76 10.02 16.56
N THR A 37 6.65 11.31 16.86
CA THR A 37 5.36 11.95 17.20
C THR A 37 4.41 11.90 16.00
N GLY A 38 3.10 11.98 16.23
CA GLY A 38 2.10 11.96 15.14
C GLY A 38 2.35 13.02 14.05
N ARG A 39 2.83 14.22 14.42
CA ARG A 39 3.22 15.25 13.45
C ARG A 39 4.43 14.84 12.61
N GLN A 40 5.43 14.24 13.23
CA GLN A 40 6.61 13.75 12.51
C GLN A 40 6.25 12.60 11.57
N ARG A 41 5.40 11.66 12.01
CA ARG A 41 4.92 10.56 11.16
C ARG A 41 4.27 11.07 9.88
N ALA A 42 3.33 12.00 9.99
CA ALA A 42 2.65 12.57 8.82
C ALA A 42 3.61 13.28 7.83
N VAL A 43 4.67 13.92 8.34
CA VAL A 43 5.64 14.64 7.50
C VAL A 43 6.68 13.70 6.89
N GLN A 44 7.16 12.72 7.65
CA GLN A 44 8.28 11.88 7.28
C GLN A 44 7.88 10.61 6.53
N LEU A 45 6.63 10.13 6.67
CA LEU A 45 6.17 8.87 6.08
C LEU A 45 6.50 8.75 4.58
N PRO A 46 6.24 9.75 3.71
CA PRO A 46 6.57 9.60 2.29
C PRO A 46 8.06 9.32 2.04
N GLY A 47 8.93 9.99 2.80
CA GLY A 47 10.38 9.81 2.72
C GLY A 47 10.83 8.47 3.28
N LEU A 48 10.33 8.10 4.47
CA LEU A 48 10.63 6.80 5.10
C LEU A 48 10.19 5.64 4.21
N PHE A 49 9.02 5.75 3.58
CA PHE A 49 8.52 4.69 2.72
C PHE A 49 9.34 4.58 1.43
N ALA A 50 9.71 5.70 0.81
CA ALA A 50 10.61 5.69 -0.34
C ALA A 50 11.97 5.06 0.01
N SER A 51 12.58 5.49 1.12
CA SER A 51 13.87 4.95 1.59
C SER A 51 13.80 3.45 1.89
N LEU A 52 12.71 2.97 2.52
CA LEU A 52 12.48 1.55 2.75
C LEU A 52 12.46 0.77 1.43
N LEU A 53 11.77 1.27 0.40
CA LEU A 53 11.71 0.59 -0.90
C LEU A 53 13.04 0.67 -1.66
N ASP A 54 13.84 1.72 -1.42
CA ASP A 54 15.17 1.89 -2.00
C ASP A 54 16.22 0.91 -1.47
N GLU A 55 15.97 0.26 -0.32
CA GLU A 55 16.80 -0.85 0.19
C GLU A 55 16.76 -2.09 -0.71
N PHE A 56 15.72 -2.21 -1.54
CA PHE A 56 15.56 -3.30 -2.49
C PHE A 56 16.07 -2.89 -3.87
N ALA A 57 17.07 -3.62 -4.37
CA ALA A 57 17.61 -3.45 -5.71
C ALA A 57 16.66 -3.93 -6.83
N ASN A 58 15.53 -4.54 -6.49
CA ASN A 58 14.59 -5.09 -7.44
C ASN A 58 13.71 -4.01 -8.08
N ASP A 59 13.52 -4.14 -9.40
CA ASP A 59 12.64 -3.28 -10.19
C ASP A 59 11.14 -3.55 -9.93
N VAL A 60 10.82 -4.68 -9.31
CA VAL A 60 9.45 -5.06 -8.95
C VAL A 60 9.40 -5.32 -7.45
N LEU A 61 8.40 -4.78 -6.76
CA LEU A 61 8.16 -5.01 -5.33
C LEU A 61 6.70 -5.39 -5.10
N LEU A 62 6.48 -6.37 -4.23
CA LEU A 62 5.16 -6.78 -3.76
C LEU A 62 4.89 -6.14 -2.40
N LEU A 63 3.81 -5.36 -2.31
CA LEU A 63 3.39 -4.68 -1.09
C LEU A 63 2.09 -5.32 -0.60
N ASP A 64 2.08 -5.74 0.64
CA ASP A 64 0.89 -6.22 1.33
C ASP A 64 0.68 -5.43 2.63
N ASN A 65 -0.51 -5.54 3.20
CA ASN A 65 -0.89 -4.89 4.46
C ASN A 65 -0.55 -3.39 4.44
N ILE A 66 -1.23 -2.64 3.57
CA ILE A 66 -0.99 -1.20 3.37
C ILE A 66 -1.93 -0.29 4.18
N GLU A 67 -2.70 -0.83 5.12
CA GLU A 67 -3.75 -0.12 5.87
C GLU A 67 -3.23 1.09 6.65
N ILE A 68 -1.98 1.04 7.13
CA ILE A 68 -1.33 2.15 7.82
C ILE A 68 -1.34 3.43 6.97
N LEU A 69 -1.27 3.32 5.64
CA LEU A 69 -1.30 4.47 4.75
C LEU A 69 -2.63 5.24 4.80
N PHE A 70 -3.71 4.56 5.21
CA PHE A 70 -5.06 5.13 5.27
C PHE A 70 -5.36 5.81 6.60
N GLU A 71 -4.46 5.72 7.59
CA GLU A 71 -4.64 6.32 8.90
C GLU A 71 -4.83 7.86 8.75
N PRO A 72 -5.97 8.43 9.17
CA PRO A 72 -6.27 9.85 8.89
C PRO A 72 -5.26 10.81 9.54
N SER A 73 -4.65 10.40 10.65
CA SER A 73 -3.64 11.18 11.37
C SER A 73 -2.38 11.43 10.52
N LEU A 74 -2.05 10.50 9.62
CA LEU A 74 -0.88 10.57 8.74
C LEU A 74 -1.08 11.51 7.57
N LYS A 75 -2.33 11.92 7.29
CA LYS A 75 -2.69 12.89 6.24
C LYS A 75 -2.14 12.54 4.85
N GLN A 76 -2.05 11.25 4.56
CA GLN A 76 -1.59 10.75 3.28
C GLN A 76 -2.74 10.57 2.30
N ASP A 77 -2.39 10.61 1.01
CA ASP A 77 -3.21 10.06 -0.07
C ASP A 77 -2.57 8.73 -0.51
N PRO A 78 -3.09 7.58 -0.05
CA PRO A 78 -2.48 6.26 -0.27
C PRO A 78 -2.20 5.95 -1.74
N LEU A 79 -3.19 6.13 -2.63
CA LEU A 79 -3.01 5.78 -4.03
C LEU A 79 -2.01 6.73 -4.71
N ARG A 80 -2.04 8.02 -4.37
CA ARG A 80 -1.06 8.97 -4.89
C ARG A 80 0.36 8.64 -4.43
N LEU A 81 0.52 8.21 -3.17
CA LEU A 81 1.81 7.79 -2.62
C LEU A 81 2.35 6.56 -3.37
N LEU A 82 1.52 5.52 -3.54
CA LEU A 82 1.89 4.32 -4.30
C LEU A 82 2.24 4.63 -5.76
N LYS A 83 1.45 5.49 -6.43
CA LYS A 83 1.75 5.97 -7.80
C LYS A 83 3.04 6.80 -7.88
N GLY A 84 3.37 7.53 -6.81
CA GLY A 84 4.62 8.27 -6.71
C GLY A 84 5.82 7.32 -6.66
N LEU A 85 5.72 6.27 -5.86
CA LEU A 85 6.74 5.21 -5.74
C LEU A 85 6.87 4.41 -7.04
N SER A 86 5.76 4.22 -7.77
CA SER A 86 5.75 3.49 -9.04
C SER A 86 6.39 4.23 -10.22
N ARG A 87 6.90 5.45 -10.02
CA ARG A 87 7.60 6.19 -11.08
C ARG A 87 8.97 5.61 -11.40
N ASN A 88 9.61 4.98 -10.42
CA ASN A 88 10.98 4.48 -10.55
C ASN A 88 11.05 2.95 -10.59
N ARG A 89 9.96 2.26 -10.25
CA ARG A 89 9.88 0.79 -10.14
C ARG A 89 8.44 0.32 -10.29
N THR A 90 8.25 -0.95 -10.58
CA THR A 90 6.92 -1.59 -10.60
C THR A 90 6.48 -1.90 -9.18
N ILE A 91 5.31 -1.41 -8.80
CA ILE A 91 4.68 -1.69 -7.51
C ILE A 91 3.44 -2.56 -7.74
N VAL A 92 3.44 -3.75 -7.15
CA VAL A 92 2.26 -4.60 -7.05
C VAL A 92 1.77 -4.53 -5.62
N SER A 93 0.53 -4.12 -5.39
CA SER A 93 0.02 -3.92 -4.04
C SER A 93 -1.32 -4.63 -3.83
N SER A 94 -1.47 -5.28 -2.67
CA SER A 94 -2.79 -5.75 -2.22
C SER A 94 -3.65 -4.55 -1.86
N TRP A 95 -4.87 -4.49 -2.39
CA TRP A 95 -5.84 -3.48 -1.98
C TRP A 95 -6.97 -4.12 -1.15
N ASN A 96 -7.10 -3.72 0.11
CA ASN A 96 -8.11 -4.24 1.03
C ASN A 96 -9.41 -3.42 0.96
N GLY A 97 -10.05 -3.50 -0.20
CA GLY A 97 -11.32 -2.86 -0.50
C GLY A 97 -11.97 -3.49 -1.73
N SER A 98 -12.90 -2.76 -2.32
CA SER A 98 -13.74 -3.21 -3.43
C SER A 98 -13.50 -2.39 -4.69
N ILE A 99 -14.04 -2.89 -5.80
CA ILE A 99 -14.22 -2.11 -7.02
C ILE A 99 -15.71 -1.95 -7.24
N GLU A 100 -16.14 -0.70 -7.35
CA GLU A 100 -17.55 -0.32 -7.47
C GLU A 100 -17.67 0.80 -8.51
N ASP A 101 -18.53 0.61 -9.51
CA ASP A 101 -18.83 1.60 -10.55
C ASP A 101 -17.60 2.23 -11.23
N ASN A 102 -16.57 1.44 -11.53
CA ASN A 102 -15.30 1.91 -12.09
C ASN A 102 -14.43 2.75 -11.12
N TYR A 103 -14.62 2.57 -9.81
CA TYR A 103 -13.76 3.13 -8.77
C TYR A 103 -13.14 2.04 -7.90
N LEU A 104 -11.89 2.27 -7.50
CA LEU A 104 -11.24 1.56 -6.41
C LEU A 104 -11.67 2.21 -5.09
N VAL A 105 -12.30 1.42 -4.22
CA VAL A 105 -12.88 1.88 -2.94
C VAL A 105 -12.12 1.24 -1.78
N TYR A 106 -11.89 2.01 -0.72
CA TYR A 106 -11.39 1.52 0.56
C TYR A 106 -12.28 2.03 1.69
N ALA A 107 -12.61 1.13 2.62
CA ALA A 107 -13.58 1.32 3.70
C ALA A 107 -15.01 1.66 3.24
N GLU A 108 -15.96 1.63 4.18
CA GLU A 108 -17.37 1.94 3.92
C GLU A 108 -17.59 3.46 3.79
N PRO A 109 -18.59 3.90 3.02
CA PRO A 109 -19.05 5.28 3.04
C PRO A 109 -19.35 5.73 4.49
N ASN A 110 -18.87 6.92 4.86
CA ASN A 110 -18.89 7.51 6.22
C ASN A 110 -17.79 7.03 7.19
N HIS A 111 -16.91 6.11 6.78
CA HIS A 111 -15.72 5.79 7.56
C HIS A 111 -14.66 6.90 7.40
N VAL A 112 -13.91 7.21 8.47
CA VAL A 112 -12.85 8.26 8.43
C VAL A 112 -11.70 7.94 7.46
N GLU A 113 -11.50 6.65 7.19
CA GLU A 113 -10.52 6.15 6.22
C GLU A 113 -11.09 5.97 4.81
N TYR A 114 -12.36 6.33 4.59
CA TYR A 114 -13.01 6.15 3.29
C TYR A 114 -12.23 6.83 2.18
N LYS A 115 -11.86 6.05 1.16
CA LYS A 115 -11.21 6.55 -0.06
C LYS A 115 -11.89 5.94 -1.28
N ARG A 116 -12.02 6.76 -2.32
CA ARG A 116 -12.58 6.36 -3.61
C ARG A 116 -11.76 7.01 -4.72
N TYR A 117 -11.25 6.19 -5.63
CA TYR A 117 -10.39 6.63 -6.73
C TYR A 117 -10.90 6.06 -8.06
N PRO A 118 -10.90 6.83 -9.16
CA PRO A 118 -11.21 6.26 -10.47
C PRO A 118 -10.17 5.19 -10.85
N LEU A 119 -10.59 4.15 -11.56
CA LEU A 119 -9.71 3.12 -12.11
C LEU A 119 -8.91 3.65 -13.30
N GLU A 120 -7.99 4.57 -13.05
CA GLU A 120 -7.16 5.21 -14.07
C GLU A 120 -5.68 5.19 -13.66
N GLY A 121 -4.80 4.85 -14.60
CA GLY A 121 -3.36 4.89 -14.43
C GLY A 121 -2.78 3.78 -13.53
N PHE A 122 -3.47 2.64 -13.42
CA PHE A 122 -2.98 1.40 -12.82
C PHE A 122 -3.75 0.20 -13.37
N LEU A 123 -3.19 -0.99 -13.21
CA LEU A 123 -3.83 -2.26 -13.59
C LEU A 123 -4.44 -2.93 -12.37
N VAL A 124 -5.63 -3.49 -12.54
CA VAL A 124 -6.32 -4.28 -11.52
C VAL A 124 -6.28 -5.74 -11.93
N VAL A 125 -5.93 -6.60 -10.98
CA VAL A 125 -6.08 -8.05 -11.10
C VAL A 125 -7.12 -8.51 -10.07
N THR A 126 -8.11 -9.25 -10.53
CA THR A 126 -9.12 -9.89 -9.66
C THR A 126 -8.77 -11.37 -9.50
N LEU A 127 -9.05 -11.92 -8.32
CA LEU A 127 -8.79 -13.31 -7.94
C LEU A 127 -10.10 -14.10 -7.85
#